data_AF-A0A352YUP7-F1
#
_entry.id   AF-A0A352YUP7-F1
#
_cell.length_a   1.000
_cell.length_b   1.000
_cell.length_c   1.000
_cell.angle_alpha   90.00
_cell.angle_beta   90.00
_cell.angle_gamma   90.00
#
_symmetry.space_group_name_H-M   'P 1'
#
loop_
_entity.id
_entity.type
_entity.pdbx_description
1 polymer ?
#
loop_
_entity_poly.entity_id
_entity_poly.type
_entity_poly.pdbx_seq_one_letter_code
_entity_poly.pdbx_strand_id
1 'polypeptide(L)'
;MSDRNDLFEFNPSEWVPFRDKKEIERVLTIKREDIEKHPNPDFKIRVIPDADYEFIMVADMFSRIKHSSETGEKVVLILPNPCPTYRFVARIINACNINCKNVYAF
;
A
#
# COMPACT_ATOMS: atom_id res chain seq x y z
N MET A 1 -44.72 -18.85 18.29
CA MET A 1 -43.33 -18.38 18.29
C MET A 1 -42.91 -18.24 16.83
N SER A 2 -42.99 -17.04 16.27
CA SER A 2 -42.43 -16.76 14.95
C SER A 2 -41.07 -16.13 15.18
N ASP A 3 -40.01 -16.93 15.06
CA ASP A 3 -38.64 -16.42 15.00
C ASP A 3 -38.50 -15.65 13.68
N ARG A 4 -38.83 -14.36 13.71
CA ARG A 4 -38.49 -13.46 12.60
C ARG A 4 -36.99 -13.22 12.67
N ASN A 5 -36.28 -13.98 11.85
CA ASN A 5 -34.88 -13.76 11.52
C ASN A 5 -34.80 -12.49 10.64
N ASP A 6 -35.05 -11.32 11.22
CA ASP A 6 -34.92 -10.04 10.52
C ASP A 6 -33.41 -9.78 10.34
N LEU A 7 -32.85 -10.33 9.26
CA LEU A 7 -31.46 -10.10 8.87
C LEU A 7 -31.27 -8.60 8.57
N PHE A 8 -30.26 -8.01 9.17
CA PHE A 8 -29.88 -6.61 8.90
C PHE A 8 -29.50 -6.45 7.42
N GLU A 9 -30.29 -5.68 6.67
CA GLU A 9 -29.97 -5.31 5.30
C GLU A 9 -29.18 -3.99 5.30
N PHE A 10 -27.89 -4.08 4.99
CA PHE A 10 -27.03 -2.91 4.89
C PHE A 10 -27.46 -1.98 3.74
N ASN A 11 -27.49 -0.69 4.02
CA ASN A 11 -27.64 0.38 3.03
C ASN A 11 -26.50 1.39 3.19
N PRO A 12 -25.77 1.74 2.11
CA PRO A 12 -24.81 2.83 2.15
C PRO A 12 -25.47 4.14 2.58
N SER A 13 -24.76 4.95 3.36
CA SER A 13 -25.25 6.27 3.80
C SER A 13 -25.69 7.16 2.63
N GLU A 14 -26.77 7.91 2.81
CA GLU A 14 -27.24 8.92 1.85
C GLU A 14 -26.22 10.05 1.63
N TRP A 15 -25.16 10.12 2.42
CA TRP A 15 -24.12 11.14 2.33
C TRP A 15 -22.85 10.68 1.60
N VAL A 16 -22.67 9.37 1.34
CA VAL A 16 -21.48 8.88 0.60
C VAL A 16 -21.69 8.95 -0.91
N PRO A 17 -20.68 9.31 -1.72
CA PRO A 17 -20.86 9.50 -3.17
C PRO A 17 -21.11 8.19 -3.95
N PHE A 18 -20.84 7.03 -3.35
CA PHE A 18 -21.00 5.72 -3.97
C PHE A 18 -22.00 4.86 -3.19
N ARG A 19 -23.05 4.38 -3.85
CA ARG A 19 -24.17 3.65 -3.21
C ARG A 19 -24.67 2.43 -4.00
N ASP A 20 -23.95 1.99 -5.03
CA ASP A 20 -24.36 0.83 -5.83
C ASP A 20 -24.20 -0.46 -5.01
N LYS A 21 -25.32 -0.97 -4.48
CA LYS A 21 -25.34 -2.20 -3.67
C LYS A 21 -24.82 -3.40 -4.42
N LYS A 22 -25.14 -3.54 -5.71
CA LYS A 22 -24.73 -4.72 -6.50
C LYS A 22 -23.22 -4.75 -6.64
N GLU A 23 -22.61 -3.59 -6.86
CA GLU A 23 -21.16 -3.49 -6.96
C GLU A 23 -20.47 -3.69 -5.61
N ILE A 24 -21.05 -3.17 -4.51
CA ILE A 24 -20.57 -3.44 -3.15
C ILE A 24 -20.60 -4.95 -2.85
N GLU A 25 -21.72 -5.60 -3.12
CA GLU A 25 -21.87 -7.05 -2.96
C GLU A 25 -20.85 -7.82 -3.81
N ARG A 26 -20.65 -7.40 -5.07
CA ARG A 26 -19.65 -7.99 -5.96
C ARG A 26 -18.24 -7.91 -5.36
N VAL A 27 -17.80 -6.72 -4.94
CA VAL A 27 -16.44 -6.55 -4.40
C VAL A 27 -16.23 -7.28 -3.07
N LEU A 28 -17.27 -7.39 -2.23
CA LEU A 28 -17.22 -8.16 -0.98
C LEU A 28 -16.95 -9.66 -1.21
N THR A 29 -17.31 -10.19 -2.39
CA THR A 29 -17.05 -11.60 -2.74
C THR A 29 -15.66 -11.85 -3.33
N ILE A 30 -14.85 -10.80 -3.56
CA ILE A 30 -13.49 -10.96 -4.09
C ILE A 30 -12.64 -11.71 -3.07
N LYS A 31 -12.09 -12.85 -3.49
CA LYS A 31 -11.23 -13.67 -2.64
C LYS A 31 -9.81 -13.10 -2.59
N ARG A 32 -9.07 -13.46 -1.55
CA ARG A 32 -7.68 -13.03 -1.36
C ARG A 32 -6.81 -13.33 -2.59
N GLU A 33 -6.95 -14.53 -3.15
CA GLU A 33 -6.21 -14.98 -4.34
C GLU A 33 -6.59 -14.25 -5.63
N ASP A 34 -7.71 -13.54 -5.65
CA ASP A 34 -8.17 -12.77 -6.80
C ASP A 34 -7.75 -11.30 -6.73
N ILE A 35 -7.35 -10.79 -5.56
CA ILE A 35 -6.90 -9.38 -5.39
C ILE A 35 -5.67 -9.07 -6.25
N GLU A 36 -4.76 -10.05 -6.43
CA GLU A 36 -3.55 -9.85 -7.23
C GLU A 36 -3.81 -9.91 -8.74
N LYS A 37 -5.01 -10.32 -9.18
CA LYS A 37 -5.35 -10.46 -10.60
C LYS A 37 -5.82 -9.11 -11.13
N HIS A 38 -5.02 -8.54 -12.03
CA HIS A 38 -5.34 -7.27 -12.66
C HIS A 38 -5.18 -7.36 -14.19
N PRO A 39 -6.10 -6.77 -14.99
CA PRO A 39 -6.02 -6.82 -16.45
C PRO A 39 -4.83 -6.05 -17.03
N ASN A 40 -4.36 -5.00 -16.35
CA ASN A 40 -3.13 -4.31 -16.71
C ASN A 40 -1.91 -5.11 -16.20
N PRO A 41 -1.07 -5.69 -17.08
CA PRO A 41 0.09 -6.48 -16.68
C PRO A 41 1.18 -5.65 -15.98
N ASP A 42 1.22 -4.33 -16.18
CA ASP A 42 2.20 -3.45 -15.52
C ASP A 42 1.82 -3.13 -14.08
N PHE A 43 0.55 -3.35 -13.70
CA PHE A 43 0.08 -3.13 -12.35
C PHE A 43 0.38 -4.36 -11.48
N LYS A 44 1.53 -4.33 -10.82
CA LYS A 44 1.99 -5.42 -9.95
C LYS A 44 1.41 -5.27 -8.55
N ILE A 45 0.51 -6.17 -8.18
CA ILE A 45 -0.13 -6.22 -6.85
C ILE A 45 0.45 -7.40 -6.08
N ARG A 46 0.66 -7.23 -4.78
CA ARG A 46 1.05 -8.32 -3.88
C ARG A 46 0.32 -8.19 -2.54
N VAL A 47 -0.36 -9.26 -2.12
CA VAL A 47 -1.05 -9.35 -0.85
C VAL A 47 -0.14 -10.05 0.16
N ILE A 48 0.36 -9.27 1.11
CA ILE A 48 1.30 -9.73 2.14
C ILE A 48 0.64 -9.79 3.51
N PRO A 49 1.20 -10.52 4.48
CA PRO A 49 0.88 -10.34 5.89
C PRO A 49 1.20 -8.91 6.34
N ASP A 50 0.38 -8.37 7.24
CA ASP A 50 0.57 -7.01 7.77
C ASP A 50 1.94 -6.83 8.45
N ALA A 51 2.37 -7.84 9.21
CA ALA A 51 3.67 -7.84 9.90
C ALA A 51 4.89 -7.68 8.96
N ASP A 52 4.74 -8.03 7.67
CA ASP A 52 5.82 -7.95 6.69
C ASP A 52 5.86 -6.59 5.96
N TYR A 53 4.77 -5.82 6.01
CA TYR A 53 4.62 -4.58 5.25
C TYR A 53 5.73 -3.56 5.57
N GLU A 54 5.98 -3.33 6.86
CA GLU A 54 6.96 -2.34 7.30
C GLU A 54 8.36 -2.67 6.74
N PHE A 55 8.78 -3.93 6.88
CA PHE A 55 10.08 -4.38 6.40
C PHE A 55 10.21 -4.26 4.88
N ILE A 56 9.18 -4.68 4.14
CA ILE A 56 9.15 -4.59 2.68
C ILE A 56 9.27 -3.13 2.22
N MET A 57 8.53 -2.21 2.83
CA MET A 57 8.57 -0.79 2.48
C MET A 57 9.96 -0.20 2.76
N VAL A 58 10.55 -0.49 3.92
CA VAL A 58 11.90 -0.03 4.28
C VAL A 58 12.95 -0.56 3.30
N ALA A 59 12.87 -1.85 2.97
CA ALA A 59 13.81 -2.50 2.07
C ALA A 59 13.70 -1.96 0.64
N ASP A 60 12.50 -1.72 0.12
CA ASP A 60 12.29 -1.13 -1.21
C ASP A 60 12.83 0.31 -1.29
N MET A 61 12.47 1.17 -0.33
CA MET A 61 12.98 2.55 -0.28
C MET A 61 14.51 2.59 -0.19
N PHE A 62 15.10 1.80 0.71
CA PHE A 62 16.55 1.74 0.85
C PHE A 62 17.22 1.24 -0.43
N SER A 63 16.68 0.19 -1.06
CA SER A 63 17.25 -0.37 -2.29
C SER A 63 17.25 0.64 -3.45
N ARG A 64 16.18 1.43 -3.59
CA ARG A 64 16.11 2.50 -4.61
C ARG A 64 17.09 3.64 -4.33
N ILE A 65 17.23 4.04 -3.06
CA ILE A 65 18.19 5.07 -2.65
C ILE A 65 19.63 4.59 -2.85
N LYS A 66 19.91 3.33 -2.48
CA LYS A 66 21.22 2.69 -2.70
C LYS A 66 21.55 2.62 -4.19
N HIS A 67 20.61 2.19 -5.03
CA HIS A 67 20.78 2.18 -6.48
C HIS A 67 21.12 3.57 -7.02
N SER A 68 20.37 4.60 -6.62
CA SER A 68 20.65 6.00 -6.97
C SER A 68 22.06 6.46 -6.55
N SER A 69 22.53 6.02 -5.38
CA SER A 69 23.88 6.29 -4.89
C SER A 69 24.95 5.57 -5.72
N GLU A 70 24.69 4.35 -6.19
CA GLU A 70 25.65 3.52 -6.92
C GLU A 70 25.74 3.88 -8.40
N THR A 71 24.62 4.25 -9.03
CA THR A 71 24.56 4.57 -10.46
C THR A 71 24.67 6.06 -10.75
N GLY A 72 24.41 6.90 -9.75
CA GLY A 72 24.30 8.35 -9.94
C GLY A 72 22.96 8.80 -10.53
N GLU A 73 22.02 7.88 -10.78
CA GLU A 73 20.67 8.20 -11.24
C GLU A 73 19.87 8.95 -10.16
N LYS A 74 18.89 9.75 -10.57
CA LYS A 74 18.00 10.46 -9.63
C LYS A 74 16.93 9.51 -9.12
N VAL A 75 16.61 9.60 -7.82
CA VAL A 75 15.42 8.98 -7.24
C VAL A 75 14.52 10.05 -6.65
N VAL A 76 13.24 10.02 -7.05
CA VAL A 76 12.20 10.92 -6.53
C VAL A 76 11.22 10.09 -5.70
N LEU A 77 11.03 10.48 -4.44
CA LEU A 77 10.12 9.83 -3.50
C LEU A 77 9.05 10.84 -3.08
N ILE A 78 7.77 10.48 -3.25
CA ILE A 78 6.64 11.26 -2.75
C ILE A 78 6.15 10.57 -1.47
N LEU A 79 6.21 11.27 -0.33
CA LEU A 79 5.98 10.76 1.01
C LEU A 79 4.81 11.52 1.67
N PRO A 80 3.55 11.25 1.24
CA PRO A 80 2.41 12.14 1.42
C PRO A 80 1.89 12.28 2.86
N ASN A 81 2.30 11.42 3.80
CA ASN A 81 1.93 11.49 5.20
C ASN A 81 3.13 11.20 6.12
N PRO A 82 3.22 11.84 7.30
CA PRO A 82 4.20 11.45 8.30
C PRO A 82 4.03 9.96 8.66
N CYS A 83 5.08 9.17 8.44
CA CYS A 83 5.11 7.75 8.76
C CYS A 83 6.29 7.45 9.68
N PRO A 84 6.06 6.96 10.92
CA PRO A 84 7.13 6.61 11.85
C PRO A 84 8.16 5.63 11.26
N THR A 85 7.75 4.78 10.32
CA THR A 85 8.61 3.80 9.64
C THR A 85 9.81 4.43 8.94
N TYR A 86 9.71 5.68 8.46
CA TYR A 86 10.81 6.34 7.74
C TYR A 86 12.09 6.47 8.59
N ARG A 87 11.98 6.45 9.93
CA ARG A 87 13.16 6.41 10.81
C ARG A 87 14.04 5.19 10.55
N PHE A 88 13.46 4.05 10.16
CA PHE A 88 14.23 2.84 9.87
C PHE A 88 15.01 2.96 8.56
N VAL A 89 14.42 3.60 7.54
CA VAL A 89 15.12 3.94 6.29
C VAL A 89 16.33 4.82 6.59
N ALA A 90 16.15 5.90 7.36
CA ALA A 90 17.24 6.79 7.75
C ALA A 90 18.34 6.09 8.56
N ARG A 91 17.96 5.18 9.48
CA ARG A 91 18.93 4.39 10.27
C ARG A 91 19.81 3.52 9.37
N ILE A 92 19.24 2.84 8.37
CA ILE A 92 19.99 1.97 7.47
C ILE A 92 20.85 2.81 6.50
N ILE A 93 20.33 3.92 5.98
CA ILE A 93 21.11 4.89 5.17
C ILE A 93 22.38 5.31 5.91
N ASN A 94 22.24 5.71 7.17
CA ASN A 94 23.36 6.16 7.99
C ASN A 94 24.33 5.01 8.31
N ALA A 95 23.81 3.83 8.65
CA ALA A 95 24.65 2.66 8.94
C ALA A 95 25.47 2.20 7.73
N CYS A 96 24.92 2.35 6.53
CA CYS A 96 25.57 1.98 5.27
C CYS A 96 26.34 3.13 4.60
N ASN A 97 26.36 4.34 5.19
CA ASN A 97 27.00 5.54 4.63
C ASN A 97 26.55 5.85 3.19
N ILE A 98 25.25 5.76 2.90
CA ILE A 98 24.71 5.98 1.54
C ILE A 98 24.72 7.47 1.19
N ASN A 99 25.19 7.81 -0.02
CA ASN A 99 25.20 9.19 -0.50
C ASN A 99 23.83 9.57 -1.08
N CYS A 100 23.11 10.43 -0.36
CA CYS A 100 21.77 10.87 -0.76
C CYS A 100 21.74 12.10 -1.69
N LYS A 101 22.86 12.53 -2.31
CA LYS A 101 22.90 13.74 -3.17
C LYS A 101 21.90 13.74 -4.34
N ASN A 102 21.47 12.56 -4.77
CA ASN A 102 20.54 12.35 -5.89
C ASN A 102 19.12 11.96 -5.43
N VAL A 103 18.84 12.03 -4.12
CA VAL A 103 17.54 11.74 -3.53
C VAL A 103 16.73 13.04 -3.42
N TYR A 104 15.52 13.01 -3.96
CA TYR A 104 14.57 14.13 -3.88
C TYR A 104 13.29 13.60 -3.22
N ALA A 105 12.99 14.10 -2.02
CA ALA A 105 11.83 13.69 -1.24
C ALA A 105 10.85 14.87 -1.06
N PHE A 106 9.55 14.62 -1.26
CA PHE A 106 8.46 15.59 -1.17
C PHE A 106 7.36 15.11 -0.22
#